data_AF-A0A078HZA4-F1
#
_entry.id   AF-A0A078HZA4-F1
#
_cell.length_a   1.000
_cell.length_b   1.000
_cell.length_c   1.000
_cell.angle_alpha   90.00
_cell.angle_beta   90.00
_cell.angle_gamma   90.00
#
_symmetry.space_group_name_H-M   'P 1'
#
loop_
_entity.id
_entity.type
_entity.pdbx_description
1 polymer ?
#
loop_
_entity_poly.entity_id
_entity_poly.type
_entity_poly.pdbx_seq_one_letter_code
_entity_poly.pdbx_strand_id
1 'polypeptide(L)'
;MRIERKKKKKGILTICIVPRHHPFLWSFHIRRWCSRLLGFEMAKRTKKVGIVGKYGTRYGASIRKQIKKMEVSQHSKYFCEFCGKYGVKRNAVGIWGCKDCGKVKAGGAYTMNTASAVTVRSTIRRLREQIEG
;
A
#
# COMPACT_ATOMS: atom_id res chain seq x y z
N MET A 1 -22.16 -20.35 13.03
CA MET A 1 -21.23 -19.19 13.18
C MET A 1 -19.80 -19.68 13.17
N ARG A 2 -19.07 -19.52 12.06
CA ARG A 2 -17.72 -20.09 11.86
C ARG A 2 -16.65 -19.07 12.28
N ILE A 3 -16.04 -19.32 13.44
CA ILE A 3 -14.94 -18.54 14.00
C ILE A 3 -13.67 -18.89 13.21
N GLU A 4 -13.15 -17.97 12.40
CA GLU A 4 -11.84 -18.13 11.75
C GLU A 4 -10.70 -18.00 12.77
N ARG A 5 -9.97 -19.10 12.94
CA ARG A 5 -8.80 -19.22 13.81
C ARG A 5 -7.60 -18.48 13.22
N LYS A 6 -6.99 -17.60 14.03
CA LYS A 6 -5.73 -16.90 13.73
C LYS A 6 -4.60 -17.89 13.44
N LYS A 7 -3.96 -17.78 12.26
CA LYS A 7 -2.70 -18.47 11.95
C LYS A 7 -1.56 -17.83 12.77
N LYS A 8 -1.14 -18.53 13.84
CA LYS A 8 0.08 -18.27 14.61
C LYS A 8 1.22 -18.99 13.88
N LYS A 9 2.08 -18.28 13.14
CA LYS A 9 3.29 -18.88 12.55
C LYS A 9 4.31 -19.12 13.68
N LYS A 10 4.71 -20.39 13.82
CA LYS A 10 5.67 -20.93 14.79
C LYS A 10 7.08 -21.00 14.17
N GLY A 11 8.11 -20.99 15.01
CA GLY A 11 9.49 -21.41 14.72
C GLY A 11 10.43 -20.24 14.39
N ILE A 12 11.66 -20.15 14.89
CA ILE A 12 12.65 -21.22 15.09
C ILE A 12 13.40 -21.04 16.42
N LEU A 13 13.50 -22.12 17.19
CA LEU A 13 14.39 -22.27 18.33
C LEU A 13 15.76 -22.71 17.78
N THR A 14 16.78 -21.86 17.82
CA THR A 14 18.14 -22.26 17.43
C THR A 14 18.87 -22.79 18.66
N ILE A 15 19.06 -24.11 18.69
CA ILE A 15 19.94 -24.81 19.63
C ILE A 15 21.37 -24.35 19.36
N CYS A 16 22.00 -23.72 20.36
CA CYS A 16 23.41 -23.36 20.31
C CYS A 16 24.24 -24.60 20.69
N ILE A 17 24.72 -25.32 19.68
CA ILE A 17 25.79 -26.32 19.87
C ILE A 17 27.09 -25.52 20.05
N VAL A 18 27.64 -25.53 21.27
CA VAL A 18 28.95 -24.92 21.58
C VAL A 18 30.01 -26.03 21.53
N PRO A 19 30.98 -26.00 20.60
CA PRO A 19 32.09 -26.94 20.62
C PRO A 19 33.09 -26.58 21.73
N ARG A 20 33.40 -27.54 22.61
CA ARG A 20 34.50 -27.49 23.59
C ARG A 20 35.86 -27.53 22.86
N HIS A 21 36.74 -26.57 23.22
CA HIS A 21 38.23 -26.53 23.25
C HIS A 21 39.01 -27.82 22.86
N HIS A 22 40.21 -27.87 22.23
CA HIS A 22 41.36 -26.94 22.04
C HIS A 22 42.39 -27.57 21.02
N PRO A 23 43.67 -27.09 20.90
CA PRO A 23 44.30 -26.27 19.84
C PRO A 23 45.06 -27.03 18.71
N PHE A 24 45.46 -26.34 17.64
CA PHE A 24 46.85 -26.22 17.13
C PHE A 24 46.85 -25.48 15.78
N LEU A 25 47.45 -24.28 15.76
CA LEU A 25 48.20 -23.64 14.65
C LEU A 25 47.75 -23.87 13.19
N TRP A 26 47.10 -22.87 12.57
CA TRP A 26 47.61 -22.15 11.38
C TRP A 26 46.57 -21.19 10.75
N SER A 27 47.11 -20.08 10.22
CA SER A 27 46.55 -19.24 9.17
C SER A 27 45.32 -18.37 9.47
N PHE A 28 45.65 -17.13 9.82
CA PHE A 28 44.96 -15.91 9.39
C PHE A 28 44.32 -16.06 8.00
N HIS A 29 43.01 -16.32 7.94
CA HIS A 29 42.15 -15.75 6.92
C HIS A 29 40.76 -15.49 7.54
N ILE A 30 40.51 -14.20 7.70
CA ILE A 30 39.35 -13.59 8.32
C ILE A 30 38.06 -14.04 7.62
N ARG A 31 37.23 -14.72 8.41
CA ARG A 31 35.76 -14.64 8.44
C ARG A 31 35.11 -14.37 7.08
N ARG A 32 34.87 -15.43 6.32
CA ARG A 32 33.81 -15.45 5.29
C ARG A 32 32.46 -15.40 5.99
N TRP A 33 32.10 -14.17 6.34
CA TRP A 33 30.81 -13.77 6.90
C TRP A 33 29.71 -14.41 6.07
N CYS A 34 29.06 -15.40 6.69
CA CYS A 34 27.72 -15.85 6.34
C CYS A 34 26.85 -14.59 6.36
N SER A 35 26.64 -14.00 5.18
CA SER A 35 25.76 -12.86 4.96
C SER A 35 24.34 -13.34 5.15
N ARG A 36 23.98 -13.52 6.41
CA ARG A 36 22.64 -13.69 6.92
C ARG A 36 21.87 -12.47 6.43
N LEU A 37 21.07 -12.70 5.38
CA LEU A 37 20.02 -11.79 4.90
C LEU A 37 19.07 -11.50 6.07
N LEU A 38 19.44 -10.55 6.91
CA LEU A 38 18.54 -9.92 7.86
C LEU A 38 17.71 -8.93 7.04
N GLY A 39 16.65 -9.45 6.42
CA GLY A 39 15.55 -8.62 5.97
C GLY A 39 14.94 -7.94 7.19
N PHE A 40 15.29 -6.68 7.41
CA PHE A 40 14.64 -5.82 8.39
C PHE A 40 13.19 -5.60 7.95
N GLU A 41 12.26 -6.42 8.45
CA GLU A 41 10.83 -6.18 8.28
C GLU A 41 10.44 -4.95 9.10
N MET A 42 10.06 -3.86 8.43
CA MET A 42 9.68 -2.62 9.11
C MET A 42 8.52 -2.85 10.09
N ALA A 43 8.73 -2.47 11.36
CA ALA A 43 7.73 -2.63 12.40
C ALA A 43 6.46 -1.80 12.10
N LYS A 44 5.29 -2.45 12.26
CA LYS A 44 3.98 -1.80 12.10
C LYS A 44 3.76 -0.75 13.19
N ARG A 45 3.86 0.54 12.82
CA ARG A 45 3.72 1.66 13.78
C ARG A 45 2.34 1.77 14.43
N THR A 46 1.25 1.49 13.73
CA THR A 46 -0.12 1.71 14.26
C THR A 46 -1.04 0.51 14.03
N LYS A 47 -1.88 0.20 15.03
CA LYS A 47 -2.86 -0.91 14.94
C LYS A 47 -4.12 -0.51 14.16
N LYS A 48 -4.69 0.65 14.47
CA LYS A 48 -6.02 1.10 13.96
C LYS A 48 -5.97 2.41 13.17
N VAL A 49 -5.19 3.39 13.63
CA VAL A 49 -5.28 4.78 13.16
C VAL A 49 -4.70 5.00 11.74
N GLY A 50 -3.50 4.50 11.42
CA GLY A 50 -2.90 4.78 10.10
C GLY A 50 -2.60 6.27 9.89
N ILE A 51 -2.87 6.79 8.69
CA ILE A 51 -2.55 8.18 8.28
C ILE A 51 -3.16 9.26 9.18
N VAL A 52 -4.34 8.99 9.78
CA VAL A 52 -5.01 9.92 10.71
C VAL A 52 -4.37 10.00 12.09
N GLY A 53 -3.22 9.35 12.31
CA GLY A 53 -2.42 9.50 13.53
C GLY A 53 -1.99 10.94 13.80
N LYS A 54 -1.89 11.79 12.75
CA LYS A 54 -1.57 13.22 12.86
C LYS A 54 -2.54 14.03 13.73
N TYR A 55 -3.80 13.61 13.84
CA TYR A 55 -4.81 14.33 14.63
C TYR A 55 -4.76 14.00 16.13
N GLY A 56 -4.02 12.97 16.54
CA GLY A 56 -3.94 12.53 17.93
C GLY A 56 -5.30 12.12 18.50
N THR A 57 -5.63 12.61 19.69
CA THR A 57 -6.88 12.32 20.40
C THR A 57 -8.06 13.22 19.98
N ARG A 58 -7.81 14.33 19.28
CA ARG A 58 -8.78 15.38 18.93
C ARG A 58 -9.85 14.87 17.94
N TYR A 59 -11.06 15.43 17.98
CA TYR A 59 -12.20 15.18 17.08
C TYR A 59 -12.97 13.85 17.22
N GLY A 60 -12.49 12.89 18.03
CA GLY A 60 -13.20 11.63 18.25
C GLY A 60 -13.05 10.58 17.13
N ALA A 61 -13.54 9.37 17.39
CA ALA A 61 -13.22 8.20 16.56
C ALA A 61 -14.03 8.10 15.25
N SER A 62 -15.28 8.56 15.23
CA SER A 62 -16.18 8.48 14.06
C SER A 62 -15.64 9.32 12.89
N ILE A 63 -15.35 10.60 13.15
CA ILE A 63 -14.83 11.56 12.17
C ILE A 63 -13.48 11.09 11.62
N ARG A 64 -12.57 10.63 12.50
CA ARG A 64 -11.27 10.10 12.07
C ARG A 64 -11.38 8.87 11.17
N LYS A 65 -12.39 8.01 11.35
CA LYS A 65 -12.63 6.86 10.46
C LYS A 65 -13.07 7.32 9.06
N GLN A 66 -13.91 8.35 8.97
CA GLN A 66 -14.34 8.90 7.68
C GLN A 66 -13.18 9.59 6.95
N ILE A 67 -12.46 10.47 7.65
CA ILE A 67 -11.28 11.16 7.09
C ILE A 67 -10.22 10.15 6.64
N LYS A 68 -9.98 9.09 7.41
CA LYS A 68 -9.02 8.04 7.01
C LYS A 68 -9.34 7.44 5.65
N LYS A 69 -10.62 7.17 5.35
CA LYS A 69 -11.02 6.60 4.06
C LYS A 69 -10.71 7.57 2.91
N MET A 70 -11.06 8.85 3.08
CA MET A 70 -10.79 9.90 2.10
C MET A 70 -9.30 10.20 1.94
N GLU A 71 -8.54 10.20 3.03
CA GLU A 71 -7.11 10.47 3.02
C GLU A 71 -6.30 9.33 2.40
N VAL A 72 -6.72 8.08 2.59
CA VAL A 72 -6.08 6.93 1.94
C VAL A 72 -6.32 6.95 0.44
N SER A 73 -7.56 7.21 0.01
CA SER A 73 -7.87 7.24 -1.42
C SER A 73 -7.15 8.39 -2.13
N GLN A 74 -7.14 9.60 -1.55
CA GLN A 74 -6.49 10.75 -2.20
C GLN A 74 -4.97 10.59 -2.37
N HIS A 75 -4.29 9.90 -1.45
CA HIS A 75 -2.83 9.71 -1.50
C HIS A 75 -2.43 8.40 -2.22
N SER A 76 -3.40 7.57 -2.59
CA SER A 76 -3.14 6.36 -3.36
C SER A 76 -2.72 6.68 -4.79
N LYS A 77 -1.90 5.82 -5.38
CA LYS A 77 -1.57 5.89 -6.81
C LYS A 77 -2.66 5.15 -7.58
N TYR A 78 -3.20 5.79 -8.62
CA TYR A 78 -4.21 5.19 -9.47
C TYR A 78 -3.63 4.67 -10.79
N PHE A 79 -4.35 3.73 -11.38
CA PHE A 79 -4.06 3.20 -12.71
C PHE A 79 -4.31 4.26 -13.78
N CYS A 80 -3.36 4.44 -14.68
CA CYS A 80 -3.50 5.33 -15.82
C CYS A 80 -4.04 4.55 -17.03
N GLU A 81 -5.20 4.96 -17.55
CA GLU A 81 -5.80 4.39 -18.77
C GLU A 81 -4.93 4.61 -20.03
N PHE A 82 -4.01 5.57 -20.02
CA PHE A 82 -3.18 5.90 -21.18
C PHE A 82 -1.85 5.15 -21.25
N CYS A 83 -1.18 4.95 -20.11
CA CYS A 83 0.16 4.33 -20.08
C CYS A 83 0.18 2.95 -19.41
N GLY A 84 -0.94 2.49 -18.85
CA GLY A 84 -1.04 1.17 -18.19
C GLY A 84 -0.29 1.05 -16.86
N LYS A 85 0.29 2.14 -16.34
CA LYS A 85 1.07 2.14 -15.09
C LYS A 85 0.29 2.78 -13.94
N TYR A 86 0.62 2.38 -12.70
CA TYR A 86 0.13 3.02 -11.48
C TYR A 86 0.96 4.28 -11.15
N GLY A 87 0.78 5.32 -11.96
CA GLY A 87 1.55 6.57 -11.90
C GLY A 87 0.72 7.81 -11.58
N VAL A 88 -0.62 7.70 -11.52
CA VAL A 88 -1.48 8.88 -11.37
C VAL A 88 -1.59 9.29 -9.91
N LYS A 89 -1.37 10.60 -9.67
CA LYS A 89 -1.50 11.24 -8.37
C LYS A 89 -2.41 12.46 -8.47
N ARG A 90 -2.94 12.88 -7.32
CA ARG A 90 -3.74 14.10 -7.21
C ARG A 90 -2.83 15.32 -7.23
N ASN A 91 -3.10 16.27 -8.12
CA ASN A 91 -2.40 17.56 -8.15
C ASN A 91 -3.22 18.60 -7.37
N ALA A 92 -4.51 18.71 -7.69
CA ALA A 92 -5.45 19.60 -7.01
C ALA A 92 -6.81 18.90 -6.84
N VAL A 93 -7.78 19.58 -6.22
CA VAL A 93 -9.15 19.05 -6.10
C VAL A 93 -9.71 18.82 -7.51
N GLY A 94 -10.11 17.58 -7.82
CA GLY A 94 -10.66 17.23 -9.13
C GLY A 94 -9.63 17.11 -10.28
N ILE A 95 -8.37 17.47 -10.06
CA ILE A 95 -7.31 17.44 -11.08
C ILE A 95 -6.29 16.34 -10.74
N TRP A 96 -6.17 15.36 -11.63
CA TRP A 96 -5.30 14.19 -11.47
C TRP A 96 -4.23 14.15 -12.57
N GLY A 97 -2.96 14.07 -12.16
CA GLY A 97 -1.81 14.08 -13.07
C GLY A 97 -1.03 12.76 -13.05
N CYS A 98 -0.75 12.22 -14.23
CA CYS A 98 0.13 11.08 -14.43
C CYS A 98 1.59 11.54 -14.46
N LYS A 99 2.44 11.00 -13.57
CA LYS A 99 3.86 11.36 -13.57
C LYS A 99 4.63 10.82 -14.78
N ASP A 100 4.32 9.60 -15.21
CA ASP A 100 5.07 8.94 -16.28
C ASP A 100 4.69 9.47 -17.68
N CYS A 101 3.43 9.83 -17.86
CA CYS A 101 2.86 10.18 -19.16
C CYS A 101 2.51 11.66 -19.32
N GLY A 102 2.63 12.47 -18.25
CA GLY A 102 2.32 13.90 -18.25
C GLY A 102 0.84 14.25 -18.44
N LYS A 103 -0.03 13.28 -18.76
CA LYS A 103 -1.44 13.50 -19.01
C LYS A 103 -2.18 13.88 -17.72
N VAL A 104 -3.03 14.90 -17.84
CA VAL A 104 -3.91 15.39 -16.77
C VAL A 104 -5.33 14.98 -17.09
N LYS A 105 -6.04 14.42 -16.10
CA LYS A 105 -7.42 13.97 -16.20
C LYS A 105 -8.27 14.63 -15.11
N ALA A 106 -9.45 15.11 -15.49
CA ALA A 106 -10.46 15.57 -14.54
C ALA A 106 -11.14 14.35 -13.89
N GLY A 107 -11.35 14.41 -12.57
CA GLY A 107 -11.90 13.31 -11.79
C GLY A 107 -12.62 13.78 -10.53
N GLY A 108 -12.86 12.85 -9.61
CA GLY A 108 -13.47 13.18 -8.32
C GLY A 108 -12.54 13.96 -7.39
N ALA A 109 -13.12 14.51 -6.32
CA ALA A 109 -12.38 15.28 -5.32
C ALA A 109 -11.33 14.45 -4.56
N TYR A 110 -11.68 13.22 -4.17
CA TYR A 110 -10.85 12.31 -3.35
C TYR A 110 -10.53 10.96 -4.04
N THR A 111 -11.19 10.66 -5.15
CA THR A 111 -10.98 9.46 -5.98
C THR A 111 -10.91 9.86 -7.45
N MET A 112 -10.07 9.20 -8.25
CA MET A 112 -9.95 9.52 -9.68
C MET A 112 -11.28 9.34 -10.42
N ASN A 113 -11.95 8.19 -10.23
CA ASN A 113 -13.24 7.90 -10.82
C ASN A 113 -14.30 7.88 -9.71
N THR A 114 -15.40 8.59 -9.92
CA THR A 114 -16.60 8.50 -9.07
C THR A 114 -17.54 7.44 -9.62
N ALA A 115 -18.35 6.82 -8.76
CA ALA A 115 -19.33 5.81 -9.18
C ALA A 115 -20.31 6.37 -10.23
N SER A 116 -20.79 7.60 -10.03
CA SER A 116 -21.66 8.31 -10.98
C SER A 116 -21.00 8.55 -12.32
N ALA A 117 -19.72 8.94 -12.36
CA ALA A 117 -19.00 9.13 -13.63
C ALA A 117 -18.77 7.80 -14.37
N VAL A 118 -18.64 6.69 -13.66
CA VAL A 118 -18.55 5.36 -14.30
C VAL A 118 -19.89 4.98 -14.93
N THR A 119 -21.01 5.17 -14.23
CA THR A 119 -22.35 4.87 -14.77
C THR A 119 -22.74 5.78 -15.93
N VAL A 120 -22.39 7.07 -15.87
CA VAL A 120 -22.70 8.01 -16.97
C VAL A 120 -21.93 7.63 -18.24
N ARG A 121 -20.68 7.18 -18.12
CA ARG A 121 -19.90 6.71 -19.29
C ARG A 121 -20.54 5.50 -19.95
N SER A 122 -21.07 4.55 -19.18
CA SER A 122 -21.73 3.36 -19.75
C SER A 122 -23.11 3.67 -20.32
N THR A 123 -23.89 4.55 -19.72
CA THR A 123 -25.21 4.95 -20.26
C THR A 123 -25.08 5.74 -21.55
N ILE A 124 -24.15 6.70 -21.63
CA ILE A 124 -23.91 7.46 -22.87
C ILE A 124 -23.49 6.53 -24.00
N ARG A 125 -22.59 5.57 -23.74
CA ARG A 125 -22.18 4.59 -24.75
C ARG A 125 -23.38 3.82 -25.31
N ARG A 126 -24.23 3.28 -24.42
CA ARG A 126 -25.44 2.54 -24.82
C ARG A 126 -26.40 3.41 -25.64
N LEU A 127 -26.62 4.65 -25.23
CA LEU A 127 -27.54 5.56 -25.94
C LEU A 127 -27.04 5.92 -27.34
N ARG A 128 -25.72 6.05 -27.53
CA ARG A 128 -25.14 6.30 -28.86
C ARG A 128 -25.32 5.10 -29.80
N GLU A 129 -25.08 3.90 -29.29
CA GLU A 129 -25.29 2.65 -30.04
C GLU A 129 -26.74 2.46 -30.50
N GLN A 130 -27.72 3.01 -29.77
CA GLN A 130 -29.15 2.95 -30.13
C GLN A 130 -29.57 3.96 -31.20
N ILE A 131 -28.79 5.03 -31.41
CA ILE A 131 -29.12 6.10 -32.36
C ILE A 131 -28.42 5.84 -33.70
N GLU A 132 -27.20 5.30 -33.66
CA GLU A 132 -26.34 5.09 -34.83
C GLU A 132 -26.50 3.70 -35.47
N GLY A 133 -27.04 2.73 -34.72
CA GLY A 133 -27.34 1.38 -35.21
C GLY A 133 -28.78 1.24 -35.66
#